data_AF-A0A9E0NKK8-F1
#
_entry.id   AF-A0A9E0NKK8-F1
#
_cell.length_a   1.000
_cell.length_b   1.000
_cell.length_c   1.000
_cell.angle_alpha   90.00
_cell.angle_beta   90.00
_cell.angle_gamma   90.00
#
_symmetry.space_group_name_H-M   'P 1'
#
loop_
_entity.id
_entity.type
_entity.pdbx_description
1 polymer ?
#
loop_
_entity_poly.entity_id
_entity_poly.type
_entity_poly.pdbx_seq_one_letter_code
_entity_poly.pdbx_strand_id
1 'polypeptide(L)'
;MIVPVILSGGAGSRLWPVSREGHPKPFIRLADGESLLLKTYRRAAIVATHGDIITVTNRDYYFQSKDEFNSGRFSEQRTRYLLEPFGRNTAPAIAVAALHLREHYGDTAIMMVMAADHLIRNETAFAEAVRHAAQLAAAGHMVTFG
;
A
#
# COMPACT_ATOMS: atom_id res chain seq x y z
N MET A 1 -9.37 12.63 -6.96
CA MET A 1 -8.55 12.49 -5.73
C MET A 1 -7.87 11.14 -5.76
N ILE A 2 -6.56 11.04 -5.49
CA ILE A 2 -5.85 9.76 -5.40
C ILE A 2 -5.81 9.31 -3.94
N VAL A 3 -6.26 8.07 -3.69
CA VAL A 3 -6.17 7.39 -2.40
C VAL A 3 -5.33 6.11 -2.57
N PRO A 4 -4.09 6.10 -2.08
CA PRO A 4 -3.26 4.91 -2.12
C PRO A 4 -3.79 3.80 -1.20
N VAL A 5 -3.77 2.58 -1.72
CA VAL A 5 -4.12 1.34 -1.02
C VAL A 5 -2.91 0.43 -1.03
N ILE A 6 -2.26 0.30 0.12
CA ILE A 6 -1.13 -0.60 0.33
C ILE A 6 -1.68 -1.97 0.72
N LEU A 7 -1.37 -2.98 -0.08
CA LEU A 7 -1.67 -4.37 0.22
C LEU A 7 -0.46 -4.98 0.95
N SER A 8 -0.55 -5.06 2.26
CA SER A 8 0.45 -5.65 3.15
C SER A 8 -0.03 -7.03 3.61
N GLY A 9 -0.08 -7.95 2.66
CA GLY A 9 -0.48 -9.34 2.87
C GLY A 9 0.61 -10.29 2.39
N GLY A 10 0.69 -11.45 3.05
CA GLY A 10 1.53 -12.57 2.61
C GLY A 10 2.60 -12.95 3.63
N ALA A 11 2.46 -14.16 4.18
CA ALA A 11 3.49 -14.85 4.97
C ALA A 11 4.77 -15.18 4.16
N GLY A 12 4.83 -14.78 2.87
CA GLY A 12 6.01 -14.87 2.03
C GLY A 12 6.62 -16.27 1.97
N SER A 13 5.86 -17.32 1.68
CA SER A 13 6.45 -18.67 1.57
C SER A 13 7.49 -18.84 0.43
N ARG A 14 7.63 -17.85 -0.47
CA ARG A 14 8.48 -17.92 -1.69
C ARG A 14 9.93 -17.46 -1.49
N LEU A 15 10.27 -16.83 -0.37
CA LEU A 15 11.63 -16.37 -0.05
C LEU A 15 12.24 -17.16 1.10
N TRP A 16 11.95 -18.45 1.19
CA TRP A 16 12.60 -19.32 2.17
C TRP A 16 14.12 -19.39 1.90
N PRO A 17 15.00 -19.25 2.92
CA PRO A 17 14.74 -19.19 4.36
C PRO A 17 14.57 -17.76 4.94
N VAL A 18 14.65 -16.72 4.12
CA VAL A 18 14.58 -15.31 4.53
C VAL A 18 13.18 -14.92 5.04
N SER A 19 12.14 -15.48 4.44
CA SER A 19 10.76 -15.27 4.86
C SER A 19 10.26 -16.47 5.68
N ARG A 20 9.94 -16.23 6.94
CA ARG A 20 9.32 -17.17 7.88
C ARG A 20 7.93 -16.63 8.24
N GLU A 21 7.03 -17.46 8.78
CA GLU A 21 5.72 -17.00 9.26
C GLU A 21 5.82 -15.81 10.26
N GLY A 22 6.93 -15.73 11.01
CA GLY A 22 7.26 -14.61 11.90
C GLY A 22 7.97 -13.41 11.28
N HIS A 23 8.38 -13.48 10.00
CA HIS A 23 9.05 -12.38 9.27
C HIS A 23 8.53 -12.26 7.85
N PRO A 24 7.32 -11.68 7.67
CA PRO A 24 6.72 -11.49 6.36
C PRO A 24 7.58 -10.56 5.50
N LYS A 25 7.65 -10.84 4.19
CA LYS A 25 8.45 -10.10 3.22
C LYS A 25 8.31 -8.56 3.31
N PRO A 26 7.11 -7.96 3.48
CA PRO A 26 6.98 -6.52 3.62
C PRO A 26 7.86 -5.90 4.72
N PHE A 27 8.18 -6.65 5.78
CA PHE A 27 8.96 -6.16 6.93
C PHE A 27 10.48 -6.37 6.77
N ILE A 28 10.94 -6.95 5.66
CA ILE A 28 12.37 -7.09 5.39
C ILE A 28 13.00 -5.70 5.28
N ARG A 29 14.05 -5.47 6.08
CA ARG A 29 14.87 -4.25 6.04
C ARG A 29 15.94 -4.37 4.96
N LEU A 30 16.12 -3.29 4.21
CA LEU A 30 17.16 -3.17 3.19
C LEU A 30 18.44 -2.61 3.80
N ALA A 31 19.49 -2.49 2.98
CA ALA A 31 20.81 -2.01 3.41
C ALA A 31 20.79 -0.57 3.99
N ASP A 32 19.77 0.21 3.67
CA ASP A 32 19.55 1.56 4.20
C ASP A 32 18.73 1.58 5.50
N GLY A 33 18.41 0.41 6.05
CA GLY A 33 17.71 0.25 7.32
C GLY A 33 16.19 0.38 7.24
N GLU A 34 15.61 0.78 6.11
CA GLU A 34 14.16 0.87 5.93
C GLU A 34 13.54 -0.47 5.48
N SER A 35 12.32 -0.76 5.95
CA SER A 35 11.56 -1.91 5.45
C SER A 35 10.95 -1.64 4.07
N LEU A 36 10.67 -2.70 3.31
CA LEU A 36 9.94 -2.59 2.04
C LEU A 36 8.56 -1.92 2.25
N LEU A 37 7.90 -2.24 3.36
CA LEU A 37 6.63 -1.66 3.77
C LEU A 37 6.76 -0.14 4.01
N LEU A 38 7.77 0.29 4.78
CA LEU A 38 8.01 1.71 5.03
C LEU A 38 8.32 2.47 3.74
N LYS A 39 9.15 1.90 2.86
CA LYS A 39 9.42 2.50 1.54
C LYS A 39 8.15 2.63 0.70
N THR A 40 7.27 1.63 0.73
CA THR A 40 5.98 1.70 0.04
C THR A 40 5.08 2.79 0.63
N TYR A 41 5.05 2.93 1.95
CA TYR A 41 4.33 3.99 2.64
C TYR A 41 4.83 5.39 2.27
N ARG A 42 6.15 5.60 2.19
CA ARG A 42 6.72 6.87 1.74
C ARG A 42 6.28 7.21 0.32
N ARG A 43 6.36 6.24 -0.60
CA ARG A 43 5.88 6.42 -1.98
C ARG A 43 4.38 6.71 -2.04
N ALA A 44 3.58 6.05 -1.21
CA ALA A 44 2.15 6.33 -1.11
C ALA A 44 1.89 7.77 -0.64
N ALA A 45 2.63 8.25 0.36
CA ALA A 45 2.51 9.62 0.86
C ALA A 45 2.81 10.69 -0.20
N ILE A 46 3.76 10.42 -1.11
CA ILE A 46 4.11 11.33 -2.23
C ILE A 46 2.91 11.56 -3.16
N VAL A 47 2.07 10.55 -3.38
CA VAL A 47 0.98 10.60 -4.38
C VAL A 47 -0.41 10.77 -3.78
N ALA A 48 -0.55 10.67 -2.46
CA ALA A 48 -1.82 10.86 -1.76
C ALA A 48 -2.28 12.33 -1.83
N THR A 49 -3.45 12.60 -2.44
CA THR A 49 -3.90 13.98 -2.66
C THR A 49 -4.36 14.71 -1.38
N HIS A 50 -4.89 13.98 -0.38
CA HIS A 50 -5.39 14.55 0.89
C HIS A 50 -4.75 13.90 2.12
N GLY A 51 -3.62 13.24 1.93
CA GLY A 51 -2.90 12.53 2.97
C GLY A 51 -3.53 11.21 3.44
N ASP A 52 -4.68 10.80 2.88
CA ASP A 52 -5.31 9.53 3.25
C ASP A 52 -4.61 8.35 2.55
N ILE A 53 -4.13 7.40 3.35
CA ILE A 53 -3.52 6.15 2.89
C ILE A 53 -4.26 5.00 3.56
N ILE A 54 -4.67 4.01 2.79
CA ILE A 54 -5.29 2.78 3.31
C ILE A 54 -4.29 1.65 3.24
N THR A 55 -4.17 0.91 4.33
CA THR A 55 -3.37 -0.32 4.38
C THR A 55 -4.29 -1.50 4.66
N VAL A 56 -4.35 -2.43 3.72
CA VAL A 56 -5.02 -3.72 3.92
C VAL A 56 -3.98 -4.71 4.42
N THR A 57 -4.19 -5.28 5.60
CA THR A 57 -3.23 -6.21 6.20
C THR A 57 -3.92 -7.24 7.07
N ASN A 58 -3.24 -8.36 7.35
CA ASN A 58 -3.75 -9.32 8.33
C ASN A 58 -3.73 -8.67 9.73
N ARG A 59 -4.76 -8.94 10.54
CA ARG A 59 -4.86 -8.51 11.94
C ARG A 59 -3.59 -8.82 12.74
N ASP A 60 -2.94 -9.95 12.49
CA ASP A 60 -1.72 -10.38 13.20
C ASP A 60 -0.51 -9.47 12.91
N TYR A 61 -0.50 -8.78 11.77
CA TYR A 61 0.56 -7.85 11.37
C TYR A 61 0.20 -6.37 11.58
N TYR A 62 -0.95 -6.08 12.19
CA TYR A 62 -1.42 -4.72 12.41
C TYR A 62 -0.43 -3.88 13.22
N PHE A 63 -0.02 -4.38 14.40
CA PHE A 63 0.89 -3.64 15.28
C PHE A 63 2.26 -3.43 14.62
N GLN A 64 2.79 -4.45 13.96
CA GLN A 64 4.07 -4.34 13.25
C GLN A 64 4.00 -3.32 12.10
N SER A 65 2.91 -3.31 11.33
CA SER A 65 2.70 -2.31 10.26
C SER A 65 2.59 -0.90 10.84
N LYS A 66 1.89 -0.76 11.96
CA LYS A 66 1.73 0.52 12.66
C LYS A 66 3.05 1.05 13.19
N ASP A 67 3.88 0.19 13.76
CA ASP A 67 5.20 0.58 14.29
C ASP A 67 6.15 1.01 13.16
N GLU A 68 6.17 0.27 12.04
CA GLU A 68 6.92 0.67 10.84
C GLU A 68 6.49 2.05 10.34
N PHE A 69 5.19 2.31 10.18
CA PHE A 69 4.73 3.61 9.71
C PHE A 69 4.97 4.73 10.72
N ASN A 70 4.86 4.46 12.03
CA ASN A 70 5.19 5.45 13.06
C ASN A 70 6.66 5.88 13.01
N SER A 71 7.57 4.96 12.64
CA SER A 71 9.00 5.25 12.55
C SER A 71 9.37 6.24 11.42
N GLY A 72 8.51 6.37 10.40
CA GLY A 72 8.73 7.27 9.26
C GLY A 72 7.52 8.13 8.92
N ARG A 73 6.65 8.40 9.90
CA ARG A 73 5.38 9.08 9.71
C ARG A 73 5.56 10.51 9.21
N PHE A 74 4.75 10.90 8.23
CA PHE A 74 4.57 12.29 7.85
C PHE A 74 3.37 12.87 8.62
N SER A 75 3.53 14.07 9.18
CA SER A 75 2.53 14.75 10.02
C SER A 75 1.16 14.90 9.34
N GLU A 76 1.15 15.08 8.02
CA GLU A 76 -0.05 15.34 7.23
C GLU A 76 -0.79 14.06 6.79
N GLN A 77 -0.22 12.88 7.03
CA GLN A 77 -0.76 11.61 6.53
C GLN A 77 -1.66 10.93 7.56
N ARG A 78 -2.84 10.51 7.11
CA ARG A 78 -3.83 9.73 7.85
C ARG A 78 -3.83 8.31 7.33
N THR A 79 -3.30 7.39 8.13
CA THR A 79 -3.28 5.97 7.77
C THR A 79 -4.47 5.24 8.37
N ARG A 80 -5.27 4.60 7.52
CA ARG A 80 -6.38 3.72 7.89
C ARG A 80 -5.97 2.27 7.66
N TYR A 81 -6.44 1.37 8.50
CA TYR A 81 -6.16 -0.06 8.39
C TYR A 81 -7.44 -0.84 8.15
N LEU A 82 -7.43 -1.68 7.13
CA LEU A 82 -8.48 -2.68 6.88
C LEU A 82 -7.87 -4.04 7.25
N LEU A 83 -8.35 -4.60 8.37
CA LEU A 83 -7.77 -5.81 8.95
C LEU A 83 -8.46 -7.05 8.42
N GLU A 84 -7.73 -7.85 7.65
CA GLU A 84 -8.22 -9.14 7.18
C GLU A 84 -8.18 -10.16 8.32
N PRO A 85 -9.28 -10.92 8.55
CA PRO A 85 -9.31 -11.97 9.57
C PRO A 85 -8.46 -13.20 9.19
N PHE A 86 -8.22 -13.38 7.90
CA PHE A 86 -7.38 -14.42 7.30
C PHE A 86 -6.99 -13.96 5.89
N GLY A 87 -5.85 -14.41 5.36
CA GLY A 87 -5.42 -14.03 4.02
C GLY A 87 -6.28 -14.68 2.93
N ARG A 88 -6.84 -13.89 2.00
CA ARG A 88 -7.59 -14.40 0.83
C ARG A 88 -7.04 -13.95 -0.54
N ASN A 89 -5.75 -13.62 -0.61
CA ASN A 89 -5.08 -13.06 -1.78
C ASN A 89 -5.57 -11.64 -2.16
N THR A 90 -5.09 -11.16 -3.29
CA THR A 90 -5.18 -9.75 -3.72
C THR A 90 -6.61 -9.31 -4.04
N ALA A 91 -7.42 -10.13 -4.73
CA ALA A 91 -8.72 -9.68 -5.21
C ALA A 91 -9.71 -9.31 -4.08
N PRO A 92 -9.87 -10.12 -3.00
CA PRO A 92 -10.70 -9.73 -1.86
C PRO A 92 -10.19 -8.48 -1.13
N ALA A 93 -8.86 -8.35 -0.98
CA ALA A 93 -8.25 -7.17 -0.37
C ALA A 93 -8.56 -5.89 -1.16
N ILE A 94 -8.44 -5.94 -2.49
CA ILE A 94 -8.83 -4.84 -3.40
C ILE A 94 -10.33 -4.54 -3.28
N ALA A 95 -11.18 -5.57 -3.27
CA ALA A 95 -12.63 -5.38 -3.21
C ALA A 95 -13.06 -4.68 -1.91
N VAL A 96 -12.53 -5.10 -0.76
CA VAL A 96 -12.83 -4.48 0.53
C VAL A 96 -12.33 -3.03 0.58
N ALA A 97 -11.14 -2.75 0.04
CA ALA A 97 -10.63 -1.39 -0.06
C ALA A 97 -11.52 -0.50 -0.96
N ALA A 98 -11.93 -1.01 -2.13
CA ALA A 98 -12.80 -0.28 -3.05
C ALA A 98 -14.15 0.06 -2.41
N LEU A 99 -14.76 -0.89 -1.69
CA LEU A 99 -16.02 -0.66 -0.96
C LEU A 99 -15.85 0.42 0.12
N HIS A 100 -14.76 0.35 0.88
CA HIS A 100 -14.45 1.35 1.91
C HIS A 100 -14.24 2.75 1.31
N LEU A 101 -13.49 2.85 0.20
CA LEU A 101 -13.27 4.11 -0.51
C LEU A 101 -14.60 4.70 -0.99
N ARG A 102 -15.45 3.87 -1.62
CA ARG A 102 -16.75 4.31 -2.13
C ARG A 102 -17.64 4.83 -1.02
N GLU A 103 -17.66 4.18 0.15
CA GLU A 103 -18.44 4.61 1.31
C GLU A 103 -17.97 5.97 1.86
N HIS A 104 -16.65 6.23 1.87
CA HIS A 104 -16.09 7.43 2.50
C HIS A 104 -15.90 8.62 1.55
N TYR A 105 -15.70 8.36 0.26
CA TYR A 105 -15.31 9.36 -0.75
C TYR A 105 -16.19 9.34 -2.01
N GLY A 106 -17.16 8.43 -2.11
CA GLY A 106 -18.02 8.26 -3.28
C GLY A 106 -17.29 7.69 -4.50
N ASP A 107 -17.93 7.78 -5.67
CA ASP A 107 -17.46 7.16 -6.92
C ASP A 107 -16.35 7.95 -7.65
N THR A 108 -15.89 9.08 -7.08
CA THR A 108 -14.90 9.96 -7.72
C THR A 108 -13.46 9.75 -7.23
N ALA A 109 -13.27 8.88 -6.23
CA ALA A 109 -11.95 8.54 -5.71
C ALA A 109 -11.22 7.58 -6.65
N ILE A 110 -9.97 7.89 -6.95
CA ILE A 110 -9.07 7.02 -7.71
C ILE A 110 -8.31 6.17 -6.70
N MET A 111 -8.59 4.87 -6.70
CA MET A 111 -7.91 3.89 -5.88
C MET A 111 -6.59 3.48 -6.54
N MET A 112 -5.45 3.79 -5.91
CA MET A 112 -4.15 3.34 -6.38
C MET A 112 -3.68 2.13 -5.57
N VAL A 113 -3.66 0.94 -6.17
CA VAL A 113 -3.24 -0.29 -5.49
C VAL A 113 -1.72 -0.45 -5.55
N MET A 114 -1.09 -0.69 -4.39
CA MET A 114 0.35 -0.83 -4.23
C MET A 114 0.68 -2.09 -3.43
N ALA A 115 1.60 -2.92 -3.92
CA ALA A 115 2.13 -4.05 -3.15
C ALA A 115 3.17 -3.55 -2.13
N ALA A 116 3.08 -3.99 -0.88
CA ALA A 116 3.97 -3.56 0.20
C ALA A 116 5.43 -4.04 0.07
N ASP A 117 5.69 -5.02 -0.80
CA ASP A 117 6.96 -5.72 -0.92
C ASP A 117 7.72 -5.40 -2.22
N HIS A 118 7.34 -4.31 -2.91
CA HIS A 118 8.01 -3.82 -4.11
C HIS A 118 9.12 -2.81 -3.77
N LEU A 119 10.27 -2.98 -4.44
CA LEU A 119 11.36 -1.99 -4.43
C LEU A 119 11.32 -1.18 -5.72
N ILE A 120 11.01 0.11 -5.61
CA ILE A 120 11.01 1.07 -6.70
C ILE A 120 12.04 2.14 -6.36
N ARG A 121 13.10 2.26 -7.18
CA ARG A 121 14.24 3.16 -6.90
C ARG A 121 14.03 4.59 -7.39
N ASN A 122 13.37 4.75 -8.54
CA ASN A 122 13.12 6.05 -9.14
C ASN A 122 11.74 6.58 -8.71
N GLU A 123 11.71 7.28 -7.58
CA GLU A 123 10.46 7.80 -7.01
C GLU A 123 9.85 8.95 -7.83
N THR A 124 10.69 9.73 -8.54
CA THR A 124 10.22 10.78 -9.46
C THR A 124 9.47 10.17 -10.64
N ALA A 125 10.07 9.19 -11.33
CA ALA A 125 9.42 8.50 -12.45
C ALA A 125 8.15 7.75 -11.99
N PHE A 126 8.16 7.19 -10.77
CA PHE A 126 6.98 6.61 -10.17
C PHE A 126 5.85 7.64 -10.01
N ALA A 127 6.12 8.80 -9.42
CA ALA A 127 5.11 9.84 -9.22
C ALA A 127 4.55 10.37 -10.57
N GLU A 128 5.40 10.53 -11.58
CA GLU A 128 4.99 10.92 -12.93
C GLU A 128 4.08 9.87 -13.59
N ALA A 129 4.44 8.60 -13.49
CA ALA A 129 3.63 7.51 -14.01
C ALA A 129 2.27 7.44 -13.31
N VAL A 130 2.22 7.64 -11.99
CA VAL A 130 0.98 7.68 -11.21
C VAL A 130 0.10 8.85 -11.63
N ARG A 131 0.68 10.03 -11.82
CA ARG A 131 -0.08 11.21 -12.28
C ARG A 131 -0.70 10.96 -13.65
N HIS A 132 0.04 10.33 -14.57
CA HIS A 132 -0.50 9.97 -15.88
C HIS A 132 -1.61 8.91 -15.78
N ALA A 133 -1.39 7.85 -14.99
CA ALA A 133 -2.39 6.82 -14.74
C ALA A 133 -3.67 7.39 -14.11
N ALA A 134 -3.56 8.35 -13.20
CA ALA A 134 -4.70 9.01 -12.58
C ALA A 134 -5.56 9.77 -13.60
N GLN A 135 -4.97 10.36 -14.65
CA GLN A 135 -5.72 11.01 -15.72
C GLN A 135 -6.56 10.00 -16.51
N LEU A 136 -5.98 8.84 -16.84
CA LEU A 136 -6.68 7.76 -17.53
C LEU A 136 -7.78 7.12 -16.64
N ALA A 137 -7.49 6.94 -15.35
CA ALA A 137 -8.46 6.42 -14.39
C ALA A 137 -9.64 7.39 -14.21
N ALA A 138 -9.39 8.70 -14.19
CA ALA A 138 -10.44 9.72 -14.15
C ALA A 138 -11.35 9.69 -15.38
N ALA A 139 -10.85 9.21 -16.53
CA ALA A 139 -11.62 9.00 -17.75
C ALA A 139 -12.39 7.66 -17.77
N GLY A 140 -12.38 6.90 -16.68
CA GLY A 140 -13.12 5.64 -16.54
C GLY A 140 -12.33 4.37 -16.90
N HIS A 141 -11.02 4.46 -17.11
CA HIS A 141 -10.20 3.30 -17.43
C HIS A 141 -9.64 2.58 -16.20
N MET A 142 -9.48 1.25 -16.30
CA MET A 142 -8.62 0.50 -15.40
C MET A 142 -7.19 0.54 -15.93
N VAL A 143 -6.24 1.02 -15.12
CA VAL A 143 -4.85 1.26 -15.53
C VAL A 143 -3.91 0.29 -14.84
N THR A 144 -2.97 -0.26 -15.60
CA THR A 144 -1.88 -1.11 -15.09
C THR A 144 -0.53 -0.47 -15.40
N PHE A 145 0.48 -0.78 -14.57
CA PHE A 145 1.86 -0.35 -14.77
C PHE A 145 2.69 -1.53 -15.26
N GLY A 146 3.46 -1.34 -16.34
CA GLY A 146 4.29 -2.36 -16.99
C GLY A 146 5.63 -1.81 -17.47
#